data_AF-A0A1W9MFV2-F1
#
_entry.id   AF-A0A1W9MFV2-F1
#
_cell.length_a   1.000
_cell.length_b   1.000
_cell.length_c   1.000
_cell.angle_alpha   90.00
_cell.angle_beta   90.00
_cell.angle_gamma   90.00
#
_symmetry.space_group_name_H-M   'P 1'
#
loop_
_entity.id
_entity.type
_entity.pdbx_description
1 polymer ?
#
loop_
_entity_poly.entity_id
_entity_poly.type
_entity_poly.pdbx_seq_one_letter_code
_entity_poly.pdbx_strand_id
1 'polypeptide(L)'
;MARKNKNKHTFNLDMSKPYSDLVNQLKTPLSKLNEKWLEFKALCDAYHHDQVTEDFVKSVVKERDHLKIVPNNSVAEDHLALFLFKKHPSPARLRRIWRTTKEFFDSCIKEIFENGESYITNIRDEKDYEELKKLRFSRIQIATEDRKEVLSGTYEGSIENDISNLVLYYDYNRKTFISICNLQPHKNIEQKFKELSGKTLKIKSQTTDKASEIFLKIEKIKFDDKKYLPFVEISNFPSKLQVIVPASSAFDIAKKIKEKYETEFSKVRNRLSFHIGIVYMHKKHPIYSALEASERIVDVKRTMEKFEVADIKKKCDVCEITLKNDQDATITITVPTITGDKNVCDNYYPFYIVNEGLNVKERETYFQTYIRDEENILKVDLVHVKDLKQGDKIMYDPSYFDFQFLDTSARRFEIIINKDTNKRKHDIFGKKGPKPYYLEDIDNFTKLWEILNDKSYNITSSQINNLSALLTSKIQEWNLEDKKLDSIPEFVNLVENSIVNIFRMDKKDDKFKFIKN
;
A
#
# COMPACT_ATOMS: atom_id res chain seq x y z
N MET A 1 40.93 -36.74 -31.38
CA MET A 1 40.49 -35.97 -32.57
C MET A 1 39.37 -35.03 -32.16
N ALA A 2 39.69 -33.75 -31.98
CA ALA A 2 38.71 -32.70 -31.72
C ALA A 2 37.86 -32.48 -32.98
N ARG A 3 36.56 -32.80 -32.94
CA ARG A 3 35.61 -32.30 -33.93
C ARG A 3 35.53 -30.78 -33.75
N LYS A 4 36.28 -30.04 -34.59
CA LYS A 4 36.06 -28.61 -34.81
C LYS A 4 34.60 -28.44 -35.25
N ASN A 5 33.75 -27.96 -34.35
CA ASN A 5 32.40 -27.50 -34.67
C ASN A 5 32.54 -26.27 -35.57
N LYS A 6 32.61 -26.50 -36.89
CA LYS A 6 33.02 -25.48 -37.89
C LYS A 6 31.90 -24.58 -38.39
N ASN A 7 30.65 -24.78 -37.94
CA ASN A 7 29.52 -23.92 -38.30
C ASN A 7 28.78 -23.45 -37.04
N LYS A 8 29.39 -22.57 -36.25
CA LYS A 8 28.60 -21.71 -35.36
C LYS A 8 28.01 -20.62 -36.25
N HIS A 9 26.77 -20.80 -36.68
CA HIS A 9 26.00 -19.69 -37.23
C HIS A 9 25.88 -18.63 -36.13
N THR A 10 26.13 -17.36 -36.44
CA THR A 10 26.04 -16.25 -35.49
C THR A 10 25.36 -15.06 -36.16
N PHE A 11 24.47 -14.38 -35.43
CA PHE A 11 24.07 -13.02 -35.76
C PHE A 11 25.21 -12.10 -35.33
N ASN A 12 26.02 -11.65 -36.29
CA ASN A 12 27.08 -10.69 -36.02
C ASN A 12 26.45 -9.31 -35.88
N LEU A 13 26.13 -8.94 -34.64
CA LEU A 13 25.53 -7.65 -34.33
C LEU A 13 26.61 -6.60 -34.09
N ASP A 14 26.38 -5.39 -34.58
CA ASP A 14 27.06 -4.18 -34.12
C ASP A 14 26.71 -3.95 -32.65
N MET A 15 27.66 -4.28 -31.78
CA MET A 15 27.51 -4.16 -30.34
C MET A 15 27.38 -2.71 -29.85
N SER A 16 27.64 -1.71 -30.70
CA SER A 16 27.34 -0.31 -30.38
C SER A 16 25.85 0.00 -30.43
N LYS A 17 25.07 -0.71 -31.28
CA LYS A 17 23.62 -0.56 -31.42
C LYS A 17 22.93 -1.90 -31.72
N PRO A 18 23.04 -2.88 -30.80
CA PRO A 18 22.71 -4.27 -31.11
C PRO A 18 21.24 -4.50 -31.42
N TYR A 19 20.33 -3.72 -30.81
CA TYR A 19 18.90 -3.83 -31.07
C TYR A 19 18.52 -3.34 -32.47
N SER A 20 18.94 -2.13 -32.85
CA SER A 20 18.60 -1.58 -34.17
C SER A 20 19.28 -2.33 -35.31
N ASP A 21 20.49 -2.84 -35.08
CA ASP A 21 21.15 -3.69 -36.06
C ASP A 21 20.39 -5.02 -36.25
N LEU A 22 19.95 -5.67 -35.17
CA LEU A 22 19.12 -6.86 -35.28
C LEU A 22 17.82 -6.58 -36.06
N VAL A 23 17.10 -5.49 -35.73
CA VAL A 23 15.88 -5.08 -36.44
C VAL A 23 16.15 -4.97 -37.95
N ASN A 24 17.25 -4.33 -38.34
CA ASN A 24 17.62 -4.20 -39.75
C ASN A 24 17.95 -5.54 -40.40
N GLN A 25 18.69 -6.42 -39.71
CA GLN A 25 19.03 -7.76 -40.20
C GLN A 25 17.81 -8.68 -40.33
N LEU A 26 16.75 -8.47 -39.53
CA LEU A 26 15.51 -9.26 -39.60
C LEU A 26 14.59 -8.91 -40.78
N LYS A 27 14.79 -7.77 -41.45
CA LYS A 27 13.97 -7.34 -42.62
C LYS A 27 13.99 -8.38 -43.75
N THR A 28 15.19 -8.85 -44.12
CA THR A 28 15.34 -9.78 -45.24
C THR A 28 14.72 -11.15 -44.94
N PRO A 29 14.99 -11.80 -43.79
CA PRO A 29 14.31 -13.04 -43.41
C PRO A 29 12.78 -12.92 -43.35
N LEU A 30 12.25 -11.83 -42.78
CA LEU A 30 10.80 -11.65 -42.66
C LEU A 30 10.11 -11.35 -44.00
N SER A 31 10.83 -10.77 -44.97
CA SER A 31 10.32 -10.61 -46.34
C SER A 31 10.22 -11.93 -47.13
N LYS A 32 10.84 -13.01 -46.62
CA LYS A 32 10.98 -14.30 -47.32
C LYS A 32 10.72 -15.48 -46.39
N LEU A 33 9.50 -15.56 -45.86
CA LEU A 33 9.12 -16.55 -44.83
C LEU A 33 9.28 -18.03 -45.26
N ASN A 34 9.22 -18.31 -46.55
CA ASN A 34 9.38 -19.66 -47.10
C ASN A 34 10.85 -20.11 -47.22
N GLU A 35 11.81 -19.20 -47.02
CA GLU A 35 13.24 -19.52 -47.06
C GLU A 35 13.76 -19.96 -45.70
N LYS A 36 14.84 -20.76 -45.73
CA LYS A 36 15.54 -21.21 -44.53
C LYS A 36 16.75 -20.32 -44.26
N TRP A 37 16.77 -19.71 -43.08
CA TRP A 37 17.88 -18.89 -42.61
C TRP A 37 18.62 -19.62 -41.48
N LEU A 38 19.87 -19.99 -41.74
CA LEU A 38 20.67 -20.82 -40.82
C LEU A 38 21.11 -20.05 -39.57
N GLU A 39 21.14 -18.72 -39.67
CA GLU A 39 21.44 -17.79 -38.60
C GLU A 39 20.44 -17.92 -37.43
N PHE A 40 19.19 -18.30 -37.69
CA PHE A 40 18.20 -18.56 -36.63
C PHE A 40 18.56 -19.74 -35.73
N LYS A 41 19.39 -20.69 -36.21
CA LYS A 41 19.96 -21.73 -35.35
C LYS A 41 20.86 -21.17 -34.25
N ALA A 42 21.43 -19.98 -34.46
CA ALA A 42 22.23 -19.29 -33.44
C ALA A 42 21.37 -18.74 -32.29
N LEU A 43 20.10 -18.46 -32.57
CA LEU A 43 19.18 -17.79 -31.65
C LEU A 43 18.31 -18.77 -30.87
N CYS A 44 18.03 -19.95 -31.42
CA CYS A 44 17.26 -21.00 -30.75
C CYS A 44 17.74 -22.39 -31.19
N ASP A 45 18.35 -23.16 -30.29
CA ASP A 45 18.78 -24.54 -30.59
C ASP A 45 17.60 -25.45 -30.98
N ALA A 46 16.37 -25.15 -30.52
CA ALA A 46 15.16 -25.86 -30.93
C ALA A 46 14.85 -25.71 -32.44
N TYR A 47 15.44 -24.70 -33.10
CA TYR A 47 15.33 -24.46 -34.54
C TYR A 47 16.09 -25.48 -35.40
N HIS A 48 16.70 -26.49 -34.79
CA HIS A 48 17.27 -27.61 -35.50
C HIS A 48 16.25 -28.39 -36.34
N HIS A 49 14.97 -28.37 -35.96
CA HIS A 49 13.89 -29.15 -36.59
C HIS A 49 12.98 -28.35 -37.54
N ASP A 50 12.91 -27.03 -37.41
CA ASP A 50 12.07 -26.18 -38.27
C ASP A 50 12.68 -26.06 -39.68
N GLN A 51 11.83 -26.14 -40.71
CA GLN A 51 12.28 -26.18 -42.11
C GLN A 51 12.37 -24.79 -42.76
N VAL A 52 11.51 -23.84 -42.36
CA VAL A 52 11.36 -22.51 -42.99
C VAL A 52 11.10 -21.41 -41.96
N THR A 53 11.45 -20.16 -42.28
CA THR A 53 11.37 -18.98 -41.37
C THR A 53 10.00 -18.75 -40.77
N GLU A 54 8.93 -19.09 -41.48
CA GLU A 54 7.56 -18.98 -40.97
C GLU A 54 7.35 -19.79 -39.68
N ASP A 55 7.89 -21.01 -39.62
CA ASP A 55 7.76 -21.91 -38.48
C ASP A 55 8.51 -21.35 -37.25
N PHE A 56 9.66 -20.71 -37.47
CA PHE A 56 10.40 -20.00 -36.41
C PHE A 56 9.52 -18.96 -35.75
N VAL A 57 8.99 -18.08 -36.59
CA VAL A 57 8.34 -16.87 -36.16
C VAL A 57 7.07 -17.25 -35.42
N LYS A 58 6.32 -18.23 -35.94
CA LYS A 58 5.16 -18.81 -35.25
C LYS A 58 5.53 -19.40 -33.89
N SER A 59 6.61 -20.17 -33.81
CA SER A 59 7.06 -20.77 -32.55
C SER A 59 7.48 -19.71 -31.53
N VAL A 60 8.27 -18.73 -31.95
CA VAL A 60 8.70 -17.59 -31.11
C VAL A 60 7.49 -16.80 -30.60
N VAL A 61 6.55 -16.42 -31.48
CA VAL A 61 5.33 -15.69 -31.09
C VAL A 61 4.48 -16.52 -30.13
N LYS A 62 4.23 -17.80 -30.46
CA LYS A 62 3.43 -18.70 -29.61
C LYS A 62 4.01 -18.81 -28.19
N GLU A 63 5.33 -18.89 -28.08
CA GLU A 63 6.00 -19.03 -26.79
C GLU A 63 6.14 -17.72 -26.02
N ARG A 64 6.30 -16.59 -26.72
CA ARG A 64 6.83 -15.35 -26.13
C ARG A 64 5.89 -14.16 -26.19
N ASP A 65 4.83 -14.22 -27.00
CA ASP A 65 3.84 -13.15 -27.10
C ASP A 65 2.73 -13.27 -26.05
N HIS A 66 3.10 -13.25 -24.77
CA HIS A 66 2.14 -13.29 -23.66
C HIS A 66 1.23 -12.06 -23.61
N LEU A 67 1.66 -10.94 -24.20
CA LEU A 67 0.90 -9.70 -24.25
C LEU A 67 -0.03 -9.62 -25.46
N LYS A 68 0.08 -10.55 -26.42
CA LYS A 68 -0.67 -10.55 -27.69
C LYS A 68 -0.42 -9.27 -28.51
N ILE A 69 0.84 -8.83 -28.58
CA ILE A 69 1.24 -7.62 -29.32
C ILE A 69 1.32 -7.84 -30.83
N VAL A 70 1.27 -9.10 -31.31
CA VAL A 70 1.23 -9.42 -32.74
C VAL A 70 -0.23 -9.57 -33.20
N PRO A 71 -0.79 -8.60 -33.96
CA PRO A 71 -2.11 -8.74 -34.56
C PRO A 71 -2.06 -9.65 -35.80
N ASN A 72 -3.04 -10.53 -35.96
CA ASN A 72 -3.30 -11.31 -37.19
C ASN A 72 -2.08 -12.08 -37.76
N ASN A 73 -1.20 -12.58 -36.89
CA ASN A 73 0.01 -13.33 -37.24
C ASN A 73 1.03 -12.59 -38.14
N SER A 74 0.89 -11.28 -38.33
CA SER A 74 1.86 -10.46 -39.08
C SER A 74 2.90 -9.88 -38.11
N VAL A 75 4.09 -10.48 -38.11
CA VAL A 75 5.19 -10.09 -37.21
C VAL A 75 6.10 -9.09 -37.91
N ALA A 76 6.12 -7.87 -37.41
CA ALA A 76 7.12 -6.87 -37.79
C ALA A 76 8.50 -7.20 -37.21
N GLU A 77 9.55 -6.66 -37.82
CA GLU A 77 10.95 -6.84 -37.40
C GLU A 77 11.15 -6.44 -35.93
N ASP A 78 10.57 -5.30 -35.53
CA ASP A 78 10.61 -4.78 -34.15
C ASP A 78 10.00 -5.77 -33.15
N HIS A 79 8.87 -6.42 -33.51
CA HIS A 79 8.20 -7.40 -32.66
C HIS A 79 9.10 -8.61 -32.41
N LEU A 80 9.68 -9.16 -33.49
CA LEU A 80 10.56 -10.32 -33.41
C LEU A 80 11.84 -10.00 -32.66
N ALA A 81 12.48 -8.86 -32.95
CA ALA A 81 13.67 -8.39 -32.23
C ALA A 81 13.39 -8.26 -30.72
N LEU A 82 12.23 -7.70 -30.35
CA LEU A 82 11.83 -7.57 -28.95
C LEU A 82 11.66 -8.95 -28.28
N PHE A 83 11.03 -9.92 -28.93
CA PHE A 83 10.89 -11.28 -28.38
C PHE A 83 12.24 -12.01 -28.24
N LEU A 84 13.24 -11.66 -29.05
CA LEU A 84 14.57 -12.22 -28.95
C LEU A 84 15.40 -11.56 -27.83
N PHE A 85 15.28 -10.25 -27.65
CA PHE A 85 16.02 -9.48 -26.62
C PHE A 85 15.41 -9.57 -25.22
N LYS A 86 14.09 -9.67 -25.09
CA LYS A 86 13.40 -9.61 -23.80
C LYS A 86 13.62 -10.90 -22.99
N LYS A 87 13.84 -10.74 -21.69
CA LYS A 87 13.71 -11.84 -20.73
C LYS A 87 12.23 -12.20 -20.56
N HIS A 88 11.85 -13.40 -21.00
CA HIS A 88 10.48 -13.90 -20.89
C HIS A 88 10.05 -14.18 -19.44
N PRO A 89 8.76 -14.03 -19.11
CA PRO A 89 8.22 -14.38 -17.80
C PRO A 89 8.18 -15.91 -17.65
N SER A 90 9.35 -16.52 -17.42
CA SER A 90 9.41 -17.96 -17.12
C SER A 90 8.69 -18.26 -15.81
N PRO A 91 8.15 -19.48 -15.61
CA PRO A 91 7.52 -19.88 -14.34
C PRO A 91 8.40 -19.58 -13.13
N ALA A 92 9.72 -19.76 -13.26
CA ALA A 92 10.69 -19.42 -12.21
C ALA A 92 10.76 -17.90 -11.91
N ARG A 93 10.68 -17.03 -12.92
CA ARG A 93 10.65 -15.57 -12.73
C ARG A 93 9.35 -15.12 -12.09
N LEU A 94 8.22 -15.62 -12.58
CA LEU A 94 6.90 -15.33 -12.00
C LEU A 94 6.84 -15.78 -10.54
N ARG A 95 7.34 -17.01 -10.25
CA ARG A 95 7.46 -17.51 -8.87
C ARG A 95 8.38 -16.63 -8.01
N ARG A 96 9.48 -16.10 -8.55
CA ARG A 96 10.37 -15.19 -7.81
C ARG A 96 9.64 -13.90 -7.44
N ILE A 97 8.92 -13.27 -8.37
CA ILE A 97 8.12 -12.06 -8.09
C ILE A 97 7.09 -12.36 -7.00
N TRP A 98 6.31 -13.43 -7.18
CA TRP A 98 5.33 -13.91 -6.20
C TRP A 98 5.96 -14.15 -4.83
N ARG A 99 7.14 -14.78 -4.78
CA ARG A 99 7.82 -15.05 -3.52
C ARG A 99 8.32 -13.77 -2.86
N THR A 100 8.89 -12.84 -3.62
CA THR A 100 9.40 -11.57 -3.09
C THR A 100 8.29 -10.73 -2.48
N THR A 101 7.12 -10.62 -3.12
CA THR A 101 6.00 -9.87 -2.52
C THR A 101 5.37 -10.60 -1.33
N LYS A 102 5.38 -11.95 -1.31
CA LYS A 102 5.00 -12.73 -0.13
C LYS A 102 5.96 -12.52 1.05
N GLU A 103 7.27 -12.60 0.78
CA GLU A 103 8.35 -12.37 1.74
C GLU A 103 8.27 -10.96 2.33
N PHE A 104 7.90 -9.95 1.52
CA PHE A 104 7.62 -8.60 2.01
C PHE A 104 6.54 -8.59 3.09
N PHE A 105 5.36 -9.18 2.84
CA PHE A 105 4.28 -9.21 3.84
C PHE A 105 4.65 -10.03 5.09
N ASP A 106 5.35 -11.15 4.93
CA ASP A 106 5.83 -11.94 6.07
C ASP A 106 6.82 -11.16 6.94
N SER A 107 7.71 -10.40 6.30
CA SER A 107 8.63 -9.52 7.01
C SER A 107 7.89 -8.35 7.68
N CYS A 108 6.85 -7.78 7.06
CA CYS A 108 5.98 -6.80 7.71
C CYS A 108 5.37 -7.38 8.99
N ILE A 109 4.78 -8.59 8.95
CA ILE A 109 4.21 -9.26 10.14
C ILE A 109 5.25 -9.33 11.25
N LYS A 110 6.43 -9.84 10.96
CA LYS A 110 7.50 -10.02 11.95
C LYS A 110 8.07 -8.70 12.49
N GLU A 111 8.38 -7.75 11.60
CA GLU A 111 9.11 -6.53 11.95
C GLU A 111 8.19 -5.43 12.50
N ILE A 112 6.92 -5.42 12.09
CA ILE A 112 5.97 -4.35 12.39
C ILE A 112 4.92 -4.83 13.41
N PHE A 113 4.29 -5.99 13.20
CA PHE A 113 3.16 -6.44 14.04
C PHE A 113 3.59 -7.26 15.26
N GLU A 114 4.65 -8.04 15.16
CA GLU A 114 5.17 -8.80 16.31
C GLU A 114 6.09 -7.96 17.20
N ASN A 115 6.65 -6.88 16.63
CA ASN A 115 7.43 -5.87 17.33
C ASN A 115 6.51 -4.87 18.08
N GLY A 116 6.78 -4.66 19.36
CA GLY A 116 5.99 -3.76 20.21
C GLY A 116 6.06 -2.29 19.79
N GLU A 117 7.07 -1.89 19.03
CA GLU A 117 7.32 -0.50 18.63
C GLU A 117 6.27 0.09 17.70
N SER A 118 5.46 -0.71 17.02
CA SER A 118 4.44 -0.21 16.07
C SER A 118 3.10 0.10 16.72
N TYR A 119 2.94 -0.31 17.98
CA TYR A 119 1.72 -0.08 18.75
C TYR A 119 1.85 1.18 19.59
N ILE A 120 2.28 2.26 18.93
CA ILE A 120 2.34 3.59 19.52
C ILE A 120 0.89 4.01 19.81
N THR A 121 0.65 4.53 21.00
CA THR A 121 -0.59 5.23 21.35
C THR A 121 -0.19 6.63 21.74
N ASN A 122 0.17 7.42 20.72
CA ASN A 122 0.21 8.88 20.83
C ASN A 122 -1.24 9.40 20.83
N ILE A 123 -2.06 8.86 21.74
CA ILE A 123 -3.37 9.40 22.03
C ILE A 123 -3.08 10.65 22.85
N ARG A 124 -3.34 11.80 22.23
CA ARG A 124 -3.41 13.10 22.90
C ARG A 124 -4.19 12.92 24.20
N ASP A 125 -3.63 13.37 25.32
CA ASP A 125 -4.16 13.25 26.69
C ASP A 125 -3.85 11.95 27.49
N GLU A 126 -3.06 11.00 26.97
CA GLU A 126 -2.59 9.84 27.76
C GLU A 126 -1.18 10.06 28.34
N LYS A 127 -1.11 10.41 29.64
CA LYS A 127 0.15 10.48 30.39
C LYS A 127 0.87 9.13 30.53
N ASP A 128 0.13 8.02 30.37
CA ASP A 128 0.58 6.65 30.68
C ASP A 128 0.77 5.78 29.41
N TYR A 129 1.18 6.39 28.29
CA TYR A 129 1.36 5.74 26.98
C TYR A 129 2.13 4.39 27.06
N GLU A 130 3.32 4.39 27.67
CA GLU A 130 4.18 3.20 27.72
C GLU A 130 3.58 2.07 28.55
N GLU A 131 2.79 2.40 29.57
CA GLU A 131 2.04 1.40 30.35
C GLU A 131 0.95 0.76 29.48
N LEU A 132 0.18 1.57 28.75
CA LEU A 132 -0.87 1.08 27.85
C LEU A 132 -0.33 0.22 26.72
N LYS A 133 0.83 0.57 26.18
CA LYS A 133 1.56 -0.24 25.20
C LYS A 133 1.85 -1.63 25.76
N LYS A 134 2.43 -1.73 26.98
CA LYS A 134 2.70 -3.02 27.63
C LYS A 134 1.41 -3.82 27.86
N LEU A 135 0.36 -3.17 28.36
CA LEU A 135 -0.93 -3.81 28.64
C LEU A 135 -1.57 -4.46 27.40
N ARG A 136 -1.39 -3.86 26.22
CA ARG A 136 -1.88 -4.43 24.95
C ARG A 136 -1.22 -5.77 24.59
N PHE A 137 -0.03 -6.06 25.10
CA PHE A 137 0.69 -7.31 24.85
C PHE A 137 0.47 -8.37 25.94
N SER A 138 -0.37 -8.08 26.92
CA SER A 138 -0.65 -8.97 28.05
C SER A 138 -2.09 -9.46 27.97
N ARG A 139 -2.32 -10.71 28.38
CA ARG A 139 -3.67 -11.22 28.66
C ARG A 139 -3.97 -11.13 30.13
N ILE A 140 -5.24 -10.96 30.46
CA ILE A 140 -5.71 -11.00 31.84
C ILE A 140 -6.14 -12.44 32.12
N GLN A 141 -5.67 -12.99 33.23
CA GLN A 141 -6.14 -14.24 33.76
C GLN A 141 -6.96 -13.97 35.03
N ILE A 142 -8.16 -14.54 35.10
CA ILE A 142 -9.08 -14.39 36.24
C ILE A 142 -9.41 -15.78 36.76
N ALA A 143 -8.95 -16.08 37.98
CA ALA A 143 -9.38 -17.23 38.74
C ALA A 143 -10.63 -16.84 39.55
N THR A 144 -11.62 -17.72 39.54
CA THR A 144 -12.91 -17.51 40.21
C THR A 144 -13.26 -18.73 41.03
N GLU A 145 -14.27 -18.59 41.88
CA GLU A 145 -14.91 -19.74 42.50
C GLU A 145 -15.40 -20.76 41.44
N ASP A 146 -15.35 -22.05 41.78
CA ASP A 146 -15.72 -23.13 40.88
C ASP A 146 -17.24 -23.34 40.85
N ARG A 147 -17.83 -23.30 39.66
CA ARG A 147 -19.27 -23.48 39.44
C ARG A 147 -19.48 -24.46 38.28
N LYS A 148 -20.17 -25.58 38.56
CA LYS A 148 -20.42 -26.67 37.59
C LYS A 148 -21.14 -26.22 36.31
N GLU A 149 -21.87 -25.12 36.37
CA GLU A 149 -22.60 -24.53 35.25
C GLU A 149 -21.69 -23.79 34.26
N VAL A 150 -20.45 -23.48 34.64
CA VAL A 150 -19.46 -22.82 33.79
C VAL A 150 -18.68 -23.88 33.03
N LEU A 151 -18.85 -23.90 31.71
CA LEU A 151 -18.22 -24.86 30.81
C LEU A 151 -17.08 -24.18 30.03
N SER A 152 -16.18 -24.98 29.44
CA SER A 152 -15.18 -24.43 28.53
C SER A 152 -15.86 -23.73 27.36
N GLY A 153 -15.51 -22.47 27.12
CA GLY A 153 -16.18 -21.67 26.10
C GLY A 153 -15.88 -20.18 26.20
N THR A 154 -16.46 -19.43 25.28
CA THR A 154 -16.30 -17.97 25.20
C THR A 154 -17.42 -17.26 25.94
N TYR A 155 -17.04 -16.27 26.74
CA TYR A 155 -17.93 -15.47 27.56
C TYR A 155 -17.70 -13.98 27.34
N GLU A 156 -18.77 -13.19 27.31
CA GLU A 156 -18.69 -11.75 27.56
C GLU A 156 -18.65 -11.54 29.07
N GLY A 157 -17.69 -10.76 29.55
CA GLY A 157 -17.45 -10.53 30.97
C GLY A 157 -17.48 -9.05 31.35
N SER A 158 -17.91 -8.77 32.58
CA SER A 158 -17.77 -7.47 33.22
C SER A 158 -17.47 -7.64 34.71
N ILE A 159 -16.58 -6.83 35.25
CA ILE A 159 -16.25 -6.81 36.68
C ILE A 159 -16.88 -5.57 37.28
N GLU A 160 -18.01 -5.77 37.98
CA GLU A 160 -18.83 -4.73 38.60
C GLU A 160 -18.95 -3.47 37.70
N ASN A 161 -18.55 -2.30 38.21
CA ASN A 161 -18.52 -1.03 37.47
C ASN A 161 -17.10 -0.65 36.99
N ASP A 162 -16.09 -1.48 37.25
CA ASP A 162 -14.70 -1.16 36.94
C ASP A 162 -14.32 -1.51 35.50
N ILE A 163 -14.79 -2.66 35.00
CA ILE A 163 -14.37 -3.21 33.72
C ILE A 163 -15.58 -3.78 33.00
N SER A 164 -15.80 -3.34 31.76
CA SER A 164 -16.88 -3.83 30.90
C SER A 164 -16.35 -4.38 29.58
N ASN A 165 -17.16 -5.22 28.93
CA ASN A 165 -16.90 -5.78 27.61
C ASN A 165 -15.63 -6.64 27.51
N LEU A 166 -15.27 -7.40 28.55
CA LEU A 166 -14.22 -8.41 28.43
C LEU A 166 -14.69 -9.54 27.50
N VAL A 167 -13.77 -10.04 26.67
CA VAL A 167 -13.99 -11.29 25.92
C VAL A 167 -13.06 -12.32 26.53
N LEU A 168 -13.66 -13.31 27.18
CA LEU A 168 -12.95 -14.30 27.98
C LEU A 168 -13.16 -15.69 27.39
N TYR A 169 -12.13 -16.52 27.49
CA TYR A 169 -12.25 -17.96 27.32
C TYR A 169 -12.06 -18.62 28.68
N TYR A 170 -13.01 -19.47 29.08
CA TYR A 170 -12.86 -20.29 30.28
C TYR A 170 -12.16 -21.60 29.94
N ASP A 171 -11.03 -21.87 30.59
CA ASP A 171 -10.36 -23.17 30.54
C ASP A 171 -10.78 -23.98 31.77
N TYR A 172 -11.66 -24.97 31.57
CA TYR A 172 -12.18 -25.81 32.64
C TYR A 172 -11.07 -26.59 33.39
N ASN A 173 -10.02 -27.01 32.69
CA ASN A 173 -8.92 -27.76 33.31
C ASN A 173 -8.09 -26.88 34.24
N ARG A 174 -7.91 -25.60 33.87
CA ARG A 174 -7.19 -24.61 34.68
C ARG A 174 -8.07 -23.91 35.70
N LYS A 175 -9.40 -24.01 35.56
CA LYS A 175 -10.40 -23.25 36.33
C LYS A 175 -10.14 -21.74 36.28
N THR A 176 -9.76 -21.23 35.11
CA THR A 176 -9.45 -19.81 34.93
C THR A 176 -10.00 -19.27 33.64
N PHE A 177 -10.47 -18.03 33.68
CA PHE A 177 -10.75 -17.23 32.51
C PHE A 177 -9.46 -16.59 31.99
N ILE A 178 -9.31 -16.53 30.68
CA ILE A 178 -8.22 -15.84 29.99
C ILE A 178 -8.83 -14.87 28.98
N SER A 179 -8.36 -13.62 28.95
CA SER A 179 -8.80 -12.67 27.93
C SER A 179 -8.28 -13.07 26.55
N ILE A 180 -9.18 -13.15 25.56
CA ILE A 180 -8.82 -13.60 24.20
C ILE A 180 -8.71 -12.44 23.19
N CYS A 181 -9.18 -11.25 23.54
CA CYS A 181 -9.05 -10.04 22.72
C CYS A 181 -8.69 -8.84 23.59
N ASN A 182 -7.49 -8.28 23.41
CA ASN A 182 -6.99 -7.10 24.13
C ASN A 182 -6.65 -5.94 23.18
N LEU A 183 -7.33 -5.87 22.03
CA LEU A 183 -7.19 -4.76 21.08
C LEU A 183 -7.60 -3.41 21.71
N GLN A 184 -8.41 -3.44 22.77
CA GLN A 184 -8.71 -2.31 23.64
C GLN A 184 -8.17 -2.61 25.05
N PRO A 185 -7.12 -1.92 25.53
CA PRO A 185 -6.59 -2.13 26.87
C PRO A 185 -7.49 -1.45 27.91
N HIS A 186 -7.49 -2.02 29.12
CA HIS A 186 -8.10 -1.40 30.29
C HIS A 186 -7.01 -0.65 31.06
N LYS A 187 -7.11 0.68 31.10
CA LYS A 187 -6.12 1.53 31.78
C LYS A 187 -6.04 1.20 33.27
N ASN A 188 -4.83 1.23 33.82
CA ASN A 188 -4.54 1.06 35.25
C ASN A 188 -5.09 -0.25 35.86
N ILE A 189 -5.40 -1.25 35.02
CA ILE A 189 -6.00 -2.50 35.49
C ILE A 189 -5.07 -3.24 36.44
N GLU A 190 -3.76 -3.19 36.19
CA GLU A 190 -2.74 -3.81 37.03
C GLU A 190 -2.75 -3.24 38.45
N GLN A 191 -2.79 -1.91 38.54
CA GLN A 191 -2.84 -1.19 39.82
C GLN A 191 -4.10 -1.56 40.61
N LYS A 192 -5.19 -1.89 39.91
CA LYS A 192 -6.47 -2.32 40.49
C LYS A 192 -6.54 -3.82 40.81
N PHE A 193 -5.58 -4.68 40.42
CA PHE A 193 -5.73 -6.14 40.59
C PHE A 193 -6.02 -6.59 42.03
N LYS A 194 -5.38 -5.95 43.01
CA LYS A 194 -5.66 -6.22 44.43
C LYS A 194 -7.10 -5.83 44.81
N GLU A 195 -7.59 -4.70 44.31
CA GLU A 195 -8.94 -4.18 44.57
C GLU A 195 -10.04 -4.97 43.81
N LEU A 196 -9.68 -5.60 42.70
CA LEU A 196 -10.57 -6.43 41.89
C LEU A 196 -10.72 -7.85 42.48
N SER A 197 -9.78 -8.28 43.31
CA SER A 197 -9.88 -9.56 44.02
C SER A 197 -11.01 -9.50 45.05
N GLY A 198 -11.90 -10.49 45.03
CA GLY A 198 -13.11 -10.54 45.86
C GLY A 198 -14.35 -9.87 45.23
N LYS A 199 -14.19 -9.09 44.15
CA LYS A 199 -15.32 -8.52 43.39
C LYS A 199 -16.04 -9.57 42.55
N THR A 200 -17.21 -9.19 42.05
CA THR A 200 -18.04 -10.06 41.22
C THR A 200 -17.70 -9.92 39.73
N LEU A 201 -17.28 -11.02 39.11
CA LEU A 201 -17.25 -11.20 37.66
C LEU A 201 -18.62 -11.66 37.18
N LYS A 202 -19.30 -10.82 36.42
CA LYS A 202 -20.50 -11.17 35.68
C LYS A 202 -20.11 -11.70 34.30
N ILE A 203 -20.57 -12.90 33.94
CA ILE A 203 -20.32 -13.51 32.63
C ILE A 203 -21.62 -13.88 31.92
N LYS A 204 -21.56 -13.87 30.59
CA LYS A 204 -22.63 -14.34 29.71
C LYS A 204 -22.03 -15.17 28.58
N SER A 205 -22.50 -16.42 28.43
CA SER A 205 -22.03 -17.32 27.38
C SER A 205 -22.32 -16.75 26.00
N GLN A 206 -21.34 -16.82 25.08
CA GLN A 206 -21.51 -16.46 23.67
C GLN A 206 -21.79 -17.67 22.77
N THR A 207 -21.67 -18.89 23.29
CA THR A 207 -21.77 -20.13 22.50
C THR A 207 -23.06 -20.91 22.75
N THR A 208 -23.85 -20.54 23.76
CA THR A 208 -25.07 -21.27 24.13
C THR A 208 -26.28 -20.34 24.10
N ASP A 209 -27.37 -20.77 23.45
CA ASP A 209 -28.62 -20.00 23.32
C ASP A 209 -29.31 -19.69 24.66
N LYS A 210 -28.99 -20.43 25.72
CA LYS A 210 -29.43 -20.16 27.10
C LYS A 210 -28.45 -19.26 27.82
N ALA A 211 -28.30 -18.02 27.34
CA ALA A 211 -27.34 -17.06 27.89
C ALA A 211 -27.83 -16.43 29.21
N SER A 212 -27.99 -17.25 30.25
CA SER A 212 -28.16 -16.80 31.63
C SER A 212 -26.92 -16.04 32.09
N GLU A 213 -27.11 -14.95 32.80
CA GLU A 213 -26.00 -14.25 33.44
C GLU A 213 -25.52 -15.05 34.65
N ILE A 214 -24.23 -15.36 34.71
CA ILE A 214 -23.61 -16.04 35.85
C ILE A 214 -22.73 -15.04 36.57
N PHE A 215 -22.84 -15.01 37.89
CA PHE A 215 -22.05 -14.16 38.76
C PHE A 215 -21.06 -15.04 39.53
N LEU A 216 -19.78 -14.68 39.45
CA LEU A 216 -18.68 -15.44 40.03
C LEU A 216 -17.83 -14.51 40.90
N LYS A 217 -17.50 -14.95 42.10
CA LYS A 217 -16.50 -14.24 42.92
C LYS A 217 -15.11 -14.41 42.33
N ILE A 218 -14.39 -13.30 42.14
CA ILE A 218 -12.99 -13.30 41.70
C ILE A 218 -12.11 -13.69 42.89
N GLU A 219 -11.35 -14.78 42.76
CA GLU A 219 -10.37 -15.18 43.77
C GLU A 219 -9.03 -14.50 43.54
N LYS A 220 -8.61 -14.43 42.28
CA LYS A 220 -7.34 -13.85 41.87
C LYS A 220 -7.40 -13.33 40.45
N ILE A 221 -6.77 -12.20 40.21
CA ILE A 221 -6.57 -11.64 38.87
C ILE A 221 -5.08 -11.32 38.68
N LYS A 222 -4.53 -11.66 37.51
CA LYS A 222 -3.15 -11.36 37.15
C LYS A 222 -3.00 -11.23 35.64
N PHE A 223 -1.83 -10.81 35.17
CA PHE A 223 -1.46 -11.04 33.78
C PHE A 223 -1.09 -12.51 33.54
N ASP A 224 -1.47 -13.02 32.38
CA ASP A 224 -0.99 -14.30 31.86
C ASP A 224 0.50 -14.18 31.56
N ASP A 225 1.23 -15.27 31.81
CA ASP A 225 2.68 -15.32 31.63
C ASP A 225 3.04 -15.41 30.13
N LYS A 226 2.06 -15.71 29.27
CA LYS A 226 2.21 -15.74 27.80
C LYS A 226 1.97 -14.37 27.18
N LYS A 227 2.90 -13.95 26.32
CA LYS A 227 2.76 -12.75 25.48
C LYS A 227 1.58 -12.89 24.50
N TYR A 228 0.77 -11.85 24.41
CA TYR A 228 -0.26 -11.67 23.39
C TYR A 228 0.19 -10.69 22.33
N LEU A 229 -0.14 -10.99 21.08
CA LEU A 229 0.11 -10.10 19.95
C LEU A 229 -1.19 -9.35 19.68
N PRO A 230 -1.20 -8.00 19.76
CA PRO A 230 -2.40 -7.21 19.55
C PRO A 230 -2.70 -7.03 18.05
N PHE A 231 -2.75 -8.12 17.30
CA PHE A 231 -3.31 -8.14 15.95
C PHE A 231 -3.93 -9.50 15.64
N VAL A 232 -4.78 -9.52 14.61
CA VAL A 232 -5.35 -10.75 14.05
C VAL A 232 -5.06 -10.76 12.56
N GLU A 233 -4.32 -11.75 12.09
CA GLU A 233 -4.15 -12.00 10.67
C GLU A 233 -5.43 -12.61 10.09
N ILE A 234 -5.97 -11.98 9.04
CA ILE A 234 -7.14 -12.48 8.31
C ILE A 234 -6.70 -13.18 7.03
N SER A 235 -5.82 -12.54 6.26
CA SER A 235 -5.26 -13.12 5.06
C SER A 235 -3.87 -12.57 4.75
N ASN A 236 -3.01 -13.42 4.18
CA ASN A 236 -1.63 -13.10 3.82
C ASN A 236 -1.28 -13.77 2.50
N PHE A 237 -1.50 -13.03 1.42
CA PHE A 237 -1.21 -13.40 0.05
C PHE A 237 -0.12 -12.47 -0.50
N PRO A 238 0.62 -12.90 -1.54
CA PRO A 238 1.64 -12.04 -2.14
C PRO A 238 1.11 -10.75 -2.77
N SER A 239 -0.18 -10.64 -3.03
CA SER A 239 -0.82 -9.41 -3.54
C SER A 239 -1.58 -8.63 -2.47
N LYS A 240 -1.78 -9.20 -1.27
CA LYS A 240 -2.66 -8.61 -0.25
C LYS A 240 -2.37 -9.15 1.15
N LEU A 241 -2.24 -8.24 2.11
CA LEU A 241 -2.26 -8.54 3.53
C LEU A 241 -3.47 -7.85 4.17
N GLN A 242 -4.23 -8.61 4.96
CA GLN A 242 -5.38 -8.10 5.71
C GLN A 242 -5.27 -8.51 7.17
N VAL A 243 -5.34 -7.51 8.05
CA VAL A 243 -5.10 -7.65 9.48
C VAL A 243 -6.07 -6.78 10.26
N ILE A 244 -6.41 -7.21 11.47
CA ILE A 244 -7.13 -6.39 12.45
C ILE A 244 -6.13 -5.94 13.51
N VAL A 245 -6.07 -4.64 13.75
CA VAL A 245 -5.18 -4.01 14.73
C VAL A 245 -5.97 -3.02 15.59
N PRO A 246 -5.42 -2.55 16.73
CA PRO A 246 -6.01 -1.46 17.47
C PRO A 246 -6.12 -0.21 16.61
N ALA A 247 -7.28 0.44 16.64
CA ALA A 247 -7.54 1.67 15.88
C ALA A 247 -6.48 2.75 16.13
N SER A 248 -6.01 2.88 17.38
CA SER A 248 -5.00 3.84 17.79
C SER A 248 -3.63 3.64 17.14
N SER A 249 -3.34 2.45 16.61
CA SER A 249 -2.04 2.09 16.04
C SER A 249 -2.11 1.84 14.53
N ALA A 250 -3.32 1.86 13.95
CA ALA A 250 -3.52 1.55 12.54
C ALA A 250 -2.74 2.48 11.60
N PHE A 251 -2.74 3.79 11.90
CA PHE A 251 -2.03 4.78 11.09
C PHE A 251 -0.51 4.65 11.19
N ASP A 252 0.04 4.44 12.39
CA ASP A 252 1.49 4.24 12.58
C ASP A 252 1.98 2.95 11.92
N ILE A 253 1.18 1.88 11.97
CA ILE A 253 1.45 0.64 11.24
C ILE A 253 1.45 0.90 9.73
N ALA A 254 0.45 1.63 9.21
CA ALA A 254 0.40 2.00 7.79
C ALA A 254 1.65 2.81 7.36
N LYS A 255 2.09 3.76 8.19
CA LYS A 255 3.32 4.54 7.97
C LYS A 255 4.55 3.64 7.86
N LYS A 256 4.74 2.71 8.79
CA LYS A 256 5.88 1.77 8.76
C LYS A 256 5.85 0.84 7.55
N ILE A 257 4.66 0.36 7.16
CA ILE A 257 4.50 -0.46 5.95
C ILE A 257 4.85 0.36 4.70
N LYS A 258 4.40 1.62 4.62
CA LYS A 258 4.79 2.56 3.56
C LYS A 258 6.31 2.69 3.49
N GLU A 259 6.97 3.07 4.58
CA GLU A 259 8.42 3.28 4.63
C GLU A 259 9.20 2.03 4.14
N LYS A 260 8.76 0.84 4.56
CA LYS A 260 9.36 -0.42 4.13
C LYS A 260 9.12 -0.69 2.64
N TYR A 261 7.90 -0.47 2.14
CA TYR A 261 7.59 -0.59 0.70
C TYR A 261 8.44 0.37 -0.14
N GLU A 262 8.55 1.64 0.28
CA GLU A 262 9.34 2.64 -0.41
C GLU A 262 10.82 2.25 -0.44
N THR A 263 11.33 1.65 0.64
CA THR A 263 12.70 1.16 0.71
C THR A 263 12.94 -0.02 -0.24
N GLU A 264 12.12 -1.06 -0.15
CA GLU A 264 12.35 -2.33 -0.85
C GLU A 264 11.95 -2.30 -2.34
N PHE A 265 10.96 -1.48 -2.71
CA PHE A 265 10.39 -1.45 -4.07
C PHE A 265 10.54 -0.10 -4.79
N SER A 266 11.29 0.86 -4.24
CA SER A 266 11.53 2.21 -4.82
C SER A 266 11.74 2.24 -6.34
N LYS A 267 12.52 1.31 -6.88
CA LYS A 267 12.91 1.26 -8.31
C LYS A 267 11.77 0.90 -9.27
N VAL A 268 10.66 0.39 -8.74
CA VAL A 268 9.54 -0.12 -9.54
C VAL A 268 8.20 0.48 -9.13
N ARG A 269 8.18 1.48 -8.25
CA ARG A 269 6.96 2.15 -7.75
C ARG A 269 6.03 2.66 -8.85
N ASN A 270 6.60 3.05 -9.99
CA ASN A 270 5.84 3.53 -11.14
C ASN A 270 4.96 2.48 -11.84
N ARG A 271 5.15 1.20 -11.54
CA ARG A 271 4.45 0.07 -12.19
C ARG A 271 4.10 -1.09 -11.25
N LEU A 272 4.43 -0.94 -9.97
CA LEU A 272 4.10 -1.87 -8.89
C LEU A 272 3.52 -1.04 -7.76
N SER A 273 2.34 -0.47 -7.97
CA SER A 273 1.63 0.32 -6.98
C SER A 273 1.33 -0.51 -5.72
N PHE A 274 1.27 0.18 -4.58
CA PHE A 274 0.96 -0.43 -3.29
C PHE A 274 -0.11 0.39 -2.58
N HIS A 275 -1.25 -0.23 -2.31
CA HIS A 275 -2.39 0.46 -1.73
C HIS A 275 -2.55 0.08 -0.26
N ILE A 276 -2.72 1.09 0.61
CA ILE A 276 -3.00 0.90 2.02
C ILE A 276 -4.40 1.42 2.34
N GLY A 277 -5.24 0.55 2.90
CA GLY A 277 -6.59 0.88 3.34
C GLY A 277 -6.76 0.68 4.84
N ILE A 278 -7.40 1.64 5.53
CA ILE A 278 -7.77 1.48 6.94
C ILE A 278 -9.29 1.56 7.10
N VAL A 279 -9.90 0.50 7.64
CA VAL A 279 -11.32 0.50 8.00
C VAL A 279 -11.45 0.53 9.51
N TYR A 280 -11.98 1.64 10.03
CA TYR A 280 -12.29 1.79 11.44
C TYR A 280 -13.70 1.27 11.73
N MET A 281 -13.83 0.41 12.72
CA MET A 281 -15.12 -0.14 13.14
C MET A 281 -15.23 -0.20 14.66
N HIS A 282 -16.46 -0.09 15.16
CA HIS A 282 -16.73 -0.37 16.57
C HIS A 282 -16.59 -1.88 16.85
N LYS A 283 -16.22 -2.25 18.08
CA LYS A 283 -16.03 -3.66 18.48
C LYS A 283 -17.22 -4.56 18.18
N LYS A 284 -18.44 -4.05 18.35
CA LYS A 284 -19.70 -4.77 18.10
C LYS A 284 -20.22 -4.60 16.66
N HIS A 285 -19.45 -3.96 15.77
CA HIS A 285 -19.80 -3.85 14.36
C HIS A 285 -19.73 -5.22 13.69
N PRO A 286 -20.67 -5.58 12.79
CA PRO A 286 -20.62 -6.86 12.10
C PRO A 286 -19.34 -7.03 11.26
N ILE A 287 -18.56 -8.07 11.56
CA ILE A 287 -17.24 -8.25 10.94
C ILE A 287 -17.31 -8.41 9.41
N TYR A 288 -18.37 -9.04 8.88
CA TYR A 288 -18.53 -9.23 7.43
C TYR A 288 -18.58 -7.89 6.68
N SER A 289 -19.17 -6.84 7.28
CA SER A 289 -19.26 -5.50 6.71
C SER A 289 -17.89 -4.84 6.64
N ALA A 290 -17.06 -5.03 7.67
CA ALA A 290 -15.69 -4.52 7.71
C ALA A 290 -14.78 -5.25 6.71
N LEU A 291 -14.92 -6.58 6.59
CA LEU A 291 -14.19 -7.37 5.61
C LEU A 291 -14.53 -6.91 4.19
N GLU A 292 -15.82 -6.80 3.85
CA GLU A 292 -16.26 -6.31 2.54
C GLU A 292 -15.75 -4.88 2.26
N ALA A 293 -15.82 -3.97 3.24
CA ALA A 293 -15.30 -2.62 3.10
C ALA A 293 -13.79 -2.61 2.81
N SER A 294 -13.01 -3.41 3.54
CA SER A 294 -11.56 -3.47 3.34
C SER A 294 -11.16 -4.07 2.00
N GLU A 295 -11.91 -5.06 1.50
CA GLU A 295 -11.75 -5.58 0.14
C GLU A 295 -12.02 -4.48 -0.90
N ARG A 296 -13.12 -3.73 -0.76
CA ARG A 296 -13.48 -2.63 -1.67
C ARG A 296 -12.43 -1.52 -1.76
N ILE A 297 -11.64 -1.28 -0.70
CA ILE A 297 -10.57 -0.26 -0.74
C ILE A 297 -9.40 -0.71 -1.62
N VAL A 298 -9.07 -2.01 -1.56
CA VAL A 298 -7.83 -2.56 -2.15
C VAL A 298 -8.08 -3.19 -3.54
N ASP A 299 -9.23 -3.80 -3.78
CA ASP A 299 -9.52 -4.62 -4.97
C ASP A 299 -9.99 -3.81 -6.20
N VAL A 300 -9.77 -2.49 -6.19
CA VAL A 300 -10.11 -1.64 -7.33
C VAL A 300 -8.93 -1.59 -8.29
N LYS A 301 -9.12 -2.12 -9.50
CA LYS A 301 -8.23 -1.89 -10.62
C LYS A 301 -8.27 -0.41 -11.01
N ARG A 302 -7.12 0.27 -10.88
CA ARG A 302 -6.91 1.67 -11.23
C ARG A 302 -6.20 1.79 -12.57
N THR A 303 -6.41 2.92 -13.23
CA THR A 303 -5.74 3.26 -14.48
C THR A 303 -4.43 3.99 -14.21
N MET A 304 -3.44 3.84 -15.08
CA MET A 304 -2.23 4.67 -14.99
C MET A 304 -2.60 6.15 -15.17
N GLU A 305 -2.00 7.00 -14.35
CA GLU A 305 -2.18 8.43 -14.41
C GLU A 305 -1.05 9.09 -15.22
N LYS A 306 -1.36 10.26 -15.79
CA LYS A 306 -0.37 11.12 -16.43
C LYS A 306 0.19 12.09 -15.41
N PHE A 307 1.52 12.16 -15.34
CA PHE A 307 2.22 13.12 -14.51
C PHE A 307 3.24 13.88 -15.34
N GLU A 308 3.43 15.15 -15.03
CA GLU A 308 4.58 15.93 -15.47
C GLU A 308 5.69 15.85 -14.41
N VAL A 309 6.94 15.70 -14.85
CA VAL A 309 8.12 15.84 -13.98
C VAL A 309 8.31 17.32 -13.67
N ALA A 310 7.82 17.76 -12.53
CA ALA A 310 7.87 19.16 -12.09
C ALA A 310 9.28 19.56 -11.62
N ASP A 311 10.00 18.65 -10.97
CA ASP A 311 11.39 18.83 -10.54
C ASP A 311 12.12 17.47 -10.50
N ILE A 312 13.43 17.48 -10.74
CA ILE A 312 14.29 16.30 -10.62
C ILE A 312 15.67 16.66 -10.08
N LYS A 313 16.00 16.11 -8.91
CA LYS A 313 17.31 16.27 -8.27
C LYS A 313 18.10 14.98 -8.39
N LYS A 314 19.20 15.03 -9.15
CA LYS A 314 20.07 13.88 -9.39
C LYS A 314 21.27 13.94 -8.45
N LYS A 315 21.42 12.92 -7.61
CA LYS A 315 22.61 12.67 -6.79
C LYS A 315 23.33 11.42 -7.33
N CYS A 316 24.53 11.14 -6.84
CA CYS A 316 25.37 10.04 -7.34
C CYS A 316 24.68 8.67 -7.31
N ASP A 317 23.89 8.40 -6.27
CA ASP A 317 23.28 7.10 -5.99
C ASP A 317 21.75 7.13 -5.94
N VAL A 318 21.14 8.29 -6.12
CA VAL A 318 19.69 8.47 -5.97
C VAL A 318 19.16 9.63 -6.83
N CYS A 319 17.96 9.46 -7.37
CA CYS A 319 17.20 10.54 -7.99
C CYS A 319 15.96 10.84 -7.13
N GLU A 320 15.77 12.09 -6.75
CA GLU A 320 14.53 12.59 -6.17
C GLU A 320 13.72 13.26 -7.28
N ILE A 321 12.46 12.85 -7.45
CA ILE A 321 11.59 13.29 -8.54
C ILE A 321 10.30 13.83 -7.92
N THR A 322 9.95 15.05 -8.27
CA THR A 322 8.64 15.62 -7.95
C THR A 322 7.77 15.52 -9.20
N LEU A 323 6.66 14.81 -9.06
CA LEU A 323 5.67 14.59 -10.10
C LEU A 323 4.44 15.45 -9.80
N LYS A 324 3.85 16.03 -10.84
CA LYS A 324 2.64 16.84 -10.75
C LYS A 324 1.59 16.31 -11.72
N ASN A 325 0.37 16.08 -11.24
CA ASN A 325 -0.73 15.66 -12.12
C ASN A 325 -1.48 16.87 -12.71
N ASP A 326 -2.45 16.61 -13.59
CA ASP A 326 -3.29 17.63 -14.24
C ASP A 326 -4.18 18.43 -13.26
N GLN A 327 -4.33 17.97 -12.01
CA GLN A 327 -5.12 18.61 -10.95
C GLN A 327 -4.25 19.43 -9.97
N ASP A 328 -2.98 19.69 -10.33
CA ASP A 328 -1.96 20.34 -9.49
C ASP A 328 -1.52 19.55 -8.25
N ALA A 329 -1.97 18.31 -8.06
CA ALA A 329 -1.50 17.48 -6.96
C ALA A 329 -0.07 16.99 -7.23
N THR A 330 0.79 17.07 -6.21
CA THR A 330 2.20 16.72 -6.31
C THR A 330 2.56 15.53 -5.43
N ILE A 331 3.36 14.62 -5.96
CA ILE A 331 4.00 13.54 -5.19
C ILE A 331 5.52 13.63 -5.38
N THR A 332 6.28 13.34 -4.33
CA THR A 332 7.75 13.28 -4.41
C THR A 332 8.21 11.88 -4.10
N ILE A 333 9.03 11.33 -5.01
CA ILE A 333 9.55 9.97 -4.90
C ILE A 333 11.07 9.97 -4.94
N THR A 334 11.67 9.06 -4.18
CA THR A 334 13.12 8.86 -4.13
C THR A 334 13.45 7.50 -4.75
N VAL A 335 14.31 7.50 -5.77
CA VAL A 335 14.62 6.33 -6.59
C VAL A 335 16.12 6.06 -6.56
N PRO A 336 16.58 4.98 -5.90
CA PRO A 336 17.99 4.59 -5.94
C PRO A 336 18.45 4.24 -7.35
N THR A 337 19.64 4.70 -7.71
CA THR A 337 20.27 4.51 -9.02
C THR A 337 21.53 3.63 -8.97
N ILE A 338 21.72 2.95 -7.85
CA ILE A 338 22.73 1.91 -7.58
C ILE A 338 22.06 0.57 -7.32
N THR A 339 22.77 -0.53 -7.55
CA THR A 339 22.29 -1.89 -7.25
C THR A 339 22.37 -2.20 -5.75
N GLY A 340 22.13 -3.46 -5.36
CA GLY A 340 22.42 -3.91 -3.98
C GLY A 340 23.91 -3.82 -3.64
N ASP A 341 24.78 -3.83 -4.66
CA ASP A 341 26.18 -3.41 -4.53
C ASP A 341 26.26 -1.89 -4.73
N LYS A 342 26.71 -1.19 -3.68
CA LYS A 342 26.80 0.27 -3.62
C LYS A 342 27.75 0.87 -4.65
N ASN A 343 28.66 0.06 -5.20
CA ASN A 343 29.63 0.53 -6.20
C ASN A 343 29.16 0.35 -7.65
N VAL A 344 27.98 -0.25 -7.86
CA VAL A 344 27.47 -0.58 -9.20
C VAL A 344 26.25 0.27 -9.50
N CYS A 345 26.35 1.09 -10.54
CA CYS A 345 25.22 1.81 -11.12
C CYS A 345 24.13 0.83 -11.57
N ASP A 346 22.88 1.11 -11.18
CA ASP A 346 21.72 0.42 -11.72
C ASP A 346 21.36 1.06 -13.06
N ASN A 347 21.52 0.29 -14.14
CA ASN A 347 21.11 0.65 -15.49
C ASN A 347 19.97 -0.27 -15.98
N TYR A 348 19.33 -1.02 -15.07
CA TYR A 348 18.44 -2.13 -15.42
C TYR A 348 16.99 -1.91 -15.03
N TYR A 349 16.70 -1.29 -13.88
CA TYR A 349 15.37 -1.34 -13.28
C TYR A 349 14.53 -0.06 -13.33
N PRO A 350 15.05 1.14 -13.01
CA PRO A 350 14.21 2.33 -12.83
C PRO A 350 13.93 3.06 -14.15
N PHE A 351 13.21 2.38 -15.05
CA PHE A 351 12.71 2.94 -16.29
C PHE A 351 11.27 3.47 -16.13
N TYR A 352 11.01 4.58 -16.80
CA TYR A 352 9.72 5.28 -16.82
C TYR A 352 9.20 5.36 -18.24
N ILE A 353 7.88 5.25 -18.38
CA ILE A 353 7.18 5.46 -19.64
C ILE A 353 7.04 6.96 -19.85
N VAL A 354 7.62 7.49 -20.93
CA VAL A 354 7.56 8.91 -21.31
C VAL A 354 6.65 9.03 -22.53
N ASN A 355 5.53 9.74 -22.38
CA ASN A 355 4.59 9.98 -23.47
C ASN A 355 4.97 11.21 -24.29
N GLU A 356 5.42 12.26 -23.61
CA GLU A 356 5.82 13.53 -24.24
C GLU A 356 7.06 14.06 -23.52
N GLY A 357 8.02 14.58 -24.28
CA GLY A 357 9.24 15.14 -23.73
C GLY A 357 10.18 15.64 -24.83
N LEU A 358 11.14 16.47 -24.47
CA LEU A 358 12.10 17.00 -25.43
C LEU A 358 13.17 15.95 -25.77
N ASN A 359 13.35 15.69 -27.07
CA ASN A 359 14.35 14.79 -27.66
C ASN A 359 14.41 13.40 -26.97
N VAL A 360 13.26 12.81 -26.63
CA VAL A 360 13.18 11.52 -25.89
C VAL A 360 13.99 10.41 -26.59
N LYS A 361 13.88 10.32 -27.91
CA LYS A 361 14.53 9.29 -28.74
C LYS A 361 16.05 9.44 -28.88
N GLU A 362 16.59 10.61 -28.53
CA GLU A 362 18.03 10.90 -28.60
C GLU A 362 18.74 10.62 -27.27
N ARG A 363 18.00 10.27 -26.21
CA ARG A 363 18.56 10.01 -24.88
C ARG A 363 19.29 8.68 -24.86
N GLU A 364 20.39 8.62 -24.11
CA GLU A 364 21.28 7.46 -24.06
C GLU A 364 20.56 6.19 -23.66
N THR A 365 19.67 6.27 -22.66
CA THR A 365 18.91 5.12 -22.15
C THR A 365 17.57 4.91 -22.85
N TYR A 366 17.31 5.57 -23.97
CA TYR A 366 16.06 5.40 -24.70
C TYR A 366 15.85 3.95 -25.15
N PHE A 367 14.64 3.43 -24.90
CA PHE A 367 14.22 2.14 -25.41
C PHE A 367 12.73 2.15 -25.72
N GLN A 368 12.33 1.66 -26.90
CA GLN A 368 10.92 1.55 -27.26
C GLN A 368 10.40 0.13 -27.01
N THR A 369 9.22 0.01 -26.43
CA THR A 369 8.59 -1.29 -26.18
C THR A 369 7.08 -1.22 -26.35
N TYR A 370 6.42 -2.34 -26.13
CA TYR A 370 4.97 -2.44 -26.08
C TYR A 370 4.52 -2.76 -24.66
N ILE A 371 3.42 -2.14 -24.25
CA ILE A 371 2.67 -2.50 -23.06
C ILE A 371 1.23 -2.82 -23.45
N ARG A 372 0.56 -3.56 -22.57
CA ARG A 372 -0.86 -3.82 -22.70
C ARG A 372 -1.61 -2.97 -21.67
N ASP A 373 -2.48 -2.11 -22.17
CA ASP A 373 -3.40 -1.33 -21.36
C ASP A 373 -4.82 -1.85 -21.60
N GLU A 374 -5.29 -2.66 -20.66
CA GLU A 374 -6.54 -3.41 -20.77
C GLU A 374 -6.62 -4.29 -22.04
N GLU A 375 -7.40 -3.87 -23.03
CA GLU A 375 -7.57 -4.54 -24.31
C GLU A 375 -6.70 -3.93 -25.42
N ASN A 376 -6.04 -2.80 -25.16
CA ASN A 376 -5.22 -2.08 -26.13
C ASN A 376 -3.74 -2.42 -25.97
N ILE A 377 -3.03 -2.47 -27.10
CA ILE A 377 -1.58 -2.57 -27.14
C ILE A 377 -1.02 -1.20 -27.49
N LEU A 378 -0.17 -0.66 -26.62
CA LEU A 378 0.42 0.66 -26.79
C LEU A 378 1.92 0.50 -27.03
N LYS A 379 2.42 1.13 -28.10
CA LYS A 379 3.86 1.33 -28.31
C LYS A 379 4.28 2.52 -27.44
N VAL A 380 5.24 2.31 -26.54
CA VAL A 380 5.64 3.28 -25.53
C VAL A 380 7.15 3.48 -25.53
N ASP A 381 7.55 4.70 -25.20
CA ASP A 381 8.94 5.10 -25.05
C ASP A 381 9.34 4.99 -23.58
N LEU A 382 10.44 4.27 -23.30
CA LEU A 382 11.03 4.12 -21.99
C LEU A 382 12.34 4.90 -21.89
N VAL A 383 12.53 5.56 -20.77
CA VAL A 383 13.79 6.23 -20.43
C VAL A 383 14.15 5.89 -18.99
N HIS A 384 15.44 5.69 -18.72
CA HIS A 384 15.93 5.47 -17.36
C HIS A 384 15.77 6.74 -16.52
N VAL A 385 15.53 6.61 -15.21
CA VAL A 385 15.35 7.75 -14.31
C VAL A 385 16.48 8.78 -14.36
N LYS A 386 17.71 8.34 -14.67
CA LYS A 386 18.89 9.21 -14.84
C LYS A 386 18.75 10.18 -16.03
N ASP A 387 17.98 9.80 -17.04
CA ASP A 387 17.77 10.57 -18.28
C ASP A 387 16.38 11.23 -18.34
N LEU A 388 15.57 11.08 -17.30
CA LEU A 388 14.37 11.91 -17.12
C LEU A 388 14.78 13.38 -16.97
N LYS A 389 13.94 14.26 -17.50
CA LYS A 389 14.11 15.70 -17.50
C LYS A 389 12.84 16.37 -16.97
N GLN A 390 13.01 17.56 -16.41
CA GLN A 390 11.88 18.42 -16.07
C GLN A 390 11.02 18.69 -17.30
N GLY A 391 9.69 18.70 -17.13
CA GLY A 391 8.70 18.86 -18.20
C GLY A 391 8.37 17.58 -18.98
N ASP A 392 9.04 16.45 -18.69
CA ASP A 392 8.63 15.16 -19.26
C ASP A 392 7.26 14.77 -18.73
N LYS A 393 6.37 14.33 -19.64
CA LYS A 393 5.08 13.73 -19.27
C LYS A 393 5.21 12.22 -19.26
N ILE A 394 4.97 11.61 -18.11
CA ILE A 394 5.12 10.19 -17.88
C ILE A 394 3.78 9.50 -17.59
N MET A 395 3.72 8.19 -17.87
CA MET A 395 2.68 7.32 -17.31
C MET A 395 3.18 6.71 -16.02
N TYR A 396 2.37 6.80 -14.97
CA TYR A 396 2.71 6.34 -13.63
C TYR A 396 1.51 5.63 -13.02
N ASP A 397 1.72 4.47 -12.39
CA ASP A 397 0.71 3.78 -11.58
C ASP A 397 0.90 4.16 -10.11
N PRO A 398 0.18 5.18 -9.60
CA PRO A 398 0.39 5.68 -8.26
C PRO A 398 -0.08 4.70 -7.18
N SER A 399 0.60 4.78 -6.04
CA SER A 399 0.19 4.13 -4.80
C SER A 399 -0.83 5.02 -4.08
N TYR A 400 -1.76 4.42 -3.34
CA TYR A 400 -2.84 5.18 -2.68
C TYR A 400 -3.01 4.79 -1.22
N PHE A 401 -3.48 5.75 -0.44
CA PHE A 401 -3.94 5.60 0.92
C PHE A 401 -5.42 5.98 1.02
N ASP A 402 -6.24 5.13 1.63
CA ASP A 402 -7.64 5.46 1.93
C ASP A 402 -8.03 4.97 3.33
N PHE A 403 -9.08 5.58 3.87
CA PHE A 403 -9.69 5.15 5.11
C PHE A 403 -11.21 5.37 5.13
N GLN A 404 -11.90 4.50 5.86
CA GLN A 404 -13.34 4.59 6.07
C GLN A 404 -13.69 4.29 7.54
N PHE A 405 -14.59 5.10 8.10
CA PHE A 405 -15.22 4.81 9.38
C PHE A 405 -16.57 4.13 9.14
N LEU A 406 -16.79 2.97 9.76
CA LEU A 406 -18.04 2.21 9.69
C LEU A 406 -18.88 2.47 10.95
N ASP A 407 -19.50 3.65 11.01
CA ASP A 407 -20.55 3.98 11.97
C ASP A 407 -21.83 3.15 11.70
N THR A 408 -22.11 2.88 10.43
CA THR A 408 -23.19 2.00 9.97
C THR A 408 -22.66 1.00 8.96
N SER A 409 -23.34 -0.15 8.79
CA SER A 409 -22.94 -1.12 7.77
C SER A 409 -23.09 -0.54 6.35
N ALA A 410 -23.93 0.46 6.12
CA ALA A 410 -24.16 1.03 4.79
C ALA A 410 -22.94 1.79 4.24
N ARG A 411 -22.06 2.31 5.11
CA ARG A 411 -20.84 3.05 4.72
C ARG A 411 -19.92 2.28 3.78
N ARG A 412 -19.94 0.94 3.83
CA ARG A 412 -19.14 0.10 2.91
C ARG A 412 -19.48 0.33 1.44
N PHE A 413 -20.70 0.76 1.14
CA PHE A 413 -21.15 1.06 -0.22
C PHE A 413 -20.71 2.45 -0.72
N GLU A 414 -20.14 3.30 0.14
CA GLU A 414 -19.58 4.59 -0.26
C GLU A 414 -18.15 4.44 -0.83
N ILE A 415 -17.55 3.25 -0.68
CA ILE A 415 -16.24 2.90 -1.21
C ILE A 415 -16.41 2.49 -2.68
N ILE A 416 -16.60 3.50 -3.53
CA ILE A 416 -16.75 3.34 -4.98
C ILE A 416 -15.77 4.28 -5.67
N ILE A 417 -14.71 3.70 -6.21
CA ILE A 417 -13.70 4.43 -6.97
C ILE A 417 -14.18 4.57 -8.42
N ASN A 418 -14.18 5.80 -8.91
CA ASN A 418 -14.36 6.10 -10.32
C ASN A 418 -13.08 5.71 -11.07
N LYS A 419 -13.20 4.86 -12.09
CA LYS A 419 -12.05 4.34 -12.85
C LYS A 419 -11.37 5.37 -13.74
N ASP A 420 -12.10 6.40 -14.18
CA ASP A 420 -11.60 7.44 -15.07
C ASP A 420 -10.74 8.45 -14.29
N THR A 421 -11.09 8.70 -13.02
CA THR A 421 -10.38 9.67 -12.18
C THR A 421 -9.51 9.01 -11.11
N ASN A 422 -9.64 7.70 -10.90
CA ASN A 422 -9.12 6.97 -9.75
C ASN A 422 -9.53 7.57 -8.38
N LYS A 423 -10.54 8.44 -8.35
CA LYS A 423 -11.06 9.11 -7.15
C LYS A 423 -12.42 8.55 -6.72
N ARG A 424 -12.77 8.73 -5.46
CA ARG A 424 -14.10 8.43 -4.93
C ARG A 424 -14.69 9.64 -4.22
N LYS A 425 -16.01 9.63 -4.07
CA LYS A 425 -16.72 10.71 -3.37
C LYS A 425 -16.17 10.83 -1.94
N HIS A 426 -15.83 12.06 -1.56
CA HIS A 426 -15.52 12.46 -0.21
C HIS A 426 -16.78 13.02 0.46
N ASP A 427 -16.99 12.72 1.74
CA ASP A 427 -18.20 13.12 2.47
C ASP A 427 -18.37 14.65 2.56
N ILE A 428 -17.24 15.35 2.72
CA ILE A 428 -17.18 16.82 2.83
C ILE A 428 -17.00 17.52 1.48
N PHE A 429 -16.10 17.02 0.62
CA PHE A 429 -15.67 17.74 -0.59
C PHE A 429 -16.39 17.28 -1.87
N GLY A 430 -17.26 16.27 -1.79
CA GLY A 430 -17.98 15.75 -2.94
C GLY A 430 -17.13 14.83 -3.84
N LYS A 431 -17.51 14.74 -5.11
CA LYS A 431 -16.89 13.90 -6.14
C LYS A 431 -15.46 14.33 -6.52
N LYS A 432 -15.13 15.63 -6.38
CA LYS A 432 -13.77 16.14 -6.58
C LYS A 432 -12.95 16.18 -5.29
N GLY A 433 -13.41 15.49 -4.25
CA GLY A 433 -12.66 15.34 -3.02
C GLY A 433 -11.35 14.56 -3.22
N PRO A 434 -10.47 14.60 -2.22
CA PRO A 434 -9.12 14.07 -2.36
C PRO A 434 -9.04 12.53 -2.30
N LYS A 435 -10.10 11.84 -1.86
CA LYS A 435 -10.08 10.38 -1.64
C LYS A 435 -10.10 9.57 -2.95
N PRO A 436 -9.37 8.45 -3.03
CA PRO A 436 -8.30 8.07 -2.13
C PRO A 436 -7.09 9.00 -2.31
N TYR A 437 -6.38 9.23 -1.21
CA TYR A 437 -5.17 10.05 -1.17
C TYR A 437 -4.01 9.29 -1.84
N TYR A 438 -2.98 10.00 -2.31
CA TYR A 438 -1.77 9.31 -2.73
C TYR A 438 -1.07 8.70 -1.51
N LEU A 439 -0.29 7.64 -1.70
CA LEU A 439 0.40 6.99 -0.57
C LEU A 439 1.36 7.95 0.12
N GLU A 440 1.98 8.85 -0.65
CA GLU A 440 2.86 9.92 -0.20
C GLU A 440 2.16 10.91 0.75
N ASP A 441 0.82 11.07 0.67
CA ASP A 441 0.07 11.93 1.58
C ASP A 441 0.09 11.44 3.03
N ILE A 442 0.45 10.18 3.30
CA ILE A 442 0.71 9.70 4.68
C ILE A 442 1.76 10.59 5.38
N ASP A 443 2.73 11.13 4.65
CA ASP A 443 3.74 12.04 5.20
C ASP A 443 3.11 13.39 5.60
N ASN A 444 2.15 13.88 4.79
CA ASN A 444 1.37 15.09 5.09
C ASN A 444 0.48 14.88 6.33
N PHE A 445 -0.22 13.76 6.41
CA PHE A 445 -1.01 13.38 7.60
C PHE A 445 -0.15 13.27 8.85
N THR A 446 1.04 12.68 8.73
CA THR A 446 2.00 12.55 9.84
C THR A 446 2.44 13.92 10.32
N LYS A 447 2.88 14.79 9.41
CA LYS A 447 3.32 16.15 9.76
C LYS A 447 2.19 16.99 10.35
N LEU A 448 0.98 16.88 9.82
CA LEU A 448 -0.20 17.52 10.39
C LEU A 448 -0.45 17.04 11.83
N TRP A 449 -0.38 15.72 12.06
CA TRP A 449 -0.56 15.14 13.39
C TRP A 449 0.51 15.61 14.38
N GLU A 450 1.77 15.71 13.95
CA GLU A 450 2.88 16.24 14.76
C GLU A 450 2.65 17.70 15.15
N ILE A 451 2.26 18.55 14.19
CA ILE A 451 1.97 19.96 14.45
C ILE A 451 0.79 20.10 15.40
N LEU A 452 -0.29 19.36 15.15
CA LEU A 452 -1.48 19.41 15.99
C LEU A 452 -1.17 19.01 17.42
N ASN A 453 -0.25 18.06 17.63
CA ASN A 453 0.19 17.57 18.96
C ASN A 453 1.39 18.31 19.56
N ASP A 454 1.87 19.36 18.91
CA ASP A 454 2.97 20.13 19.44
C ASP A 454 2.56 20.89 20.71
N LYS A 455 3.26 20.61 21.80
CA LYS A 455 3.02 21.19 23.12
C LYS A 455 3.27 22.70 23.14
N SER A 456 3.99 23.28 22.18
CA SER A 456 4.20 24.73 22.11
C SER A 456 2.90 25.51 21.86
N TYR A 457 1.93 24.92 21.15
CA TYR A 457 0.66 25.59 20.84
C TYR A 457 -0.47 25.19 21.79
N ASN A 458 -0.32 24.10 22.55
CA ASN A 458 -1.35 23.56 23.44
C ASN A 458 -2.73 23.44 22.78
N ILE A 459 -2.75 23.03 21.50
CA ILE A 459 -4.02 22.80 20.79
C ILE A 459 -4.74 21.67 21.53
N THR A 460 -6.03 21.83 21.77
CA THR A 460 -6.90 20.83 22.41
C THR A 460 -7.71 20.06 21.38
N SER A 461 -8.27 18.91 21.77
CA SER A 461 -9.18 18.15 20.89
C SER A 461 -10.44 18.95 20.56
N SER A 462 -10.94 19.75 21.51
CA SER A 462 -12.09 20.65 21.30
C SER A 462 -11.81 21.73 20.27
N GLN A 463 -10.60 22.30 20.25
CA GLN A 463 -10.20 23.27 19.22
C GLN A 463 -10.15 22.64 17.83
N ILE A 464 -9.59 21.43 17.69
CA ILE A 464 -9.58 20.70 16.41
C ILE A 464 -11.01 20.45 15.93
N ASN A 465 -11.88 19.93 16.81
CA ASN A 465 -13.26 19.64 16.47
C ASN A 465 -14.03 20.92 16.10
N ASN A 466 -13.78 22.03 16.80
CA ASN A 466 -14.39 23.32 16.48
C ASN A 466 -13.97 23.81 15.09
N LEU A 467 -12.67 23.78 14.77
CA LEU A 467 -12.19 24.15 13.44
C LEU A 467 -12.79 23.24 12.36
N SER A 468 -12.76 21.92 12.57
CA SER A 468 -13.32 20.95 11.62
C SER A 468 -14.82 21.18 11.39
N ALA A 469 -15.59 21.41 12.45
CA ALA A 469 -17.03 21.65 12.36
C ALA A 469 -17.33 22.97 11.63
N LEU A 470 -16.61 24.04 11.96
CA LEU A 470 -16.75 25.35 11.31
C LEU A 470 -16.47 25.27 9.81
N LEU A 471 -15.33 24.67 9.42
CA LEU A 471 -14.97 24.57 8.00
C LEU A 471 -15.94 23.68 7.23
N THR A 472 -16.37 22.56 7.82
CA THR A 472 -17.34 21.66 7.20
C THR A 472 -18.68 22.34 6.99
N SER A 473 -19.19 23.07 8.00
CA SER A 473 -20.47 23.78 7.88
C SER A 473 -20.39 24.85 6.79
N LYS A 474 -19.28 25.59 6.70
CA LYS A 474 -19.11 26.64 5.70
C LYS A 474 -18.98 26.11 4.28
N ILE A 475 -18.32 24.96 4.09
CA ILE A 475 -18.30 24.28 2.78
C ILE A 475 -19.74 23.94 2.33
N GLN A 476 -20.57 23.44 3.23
CA GLN A 476 -21.96 23.08 2.92
C GLN A 476 -22.84 24.33 2.72
N GLU A 477 -22.82 25.28 3.65
CA GLU A 477 -23.61 26.52 3.61
C GLU A 477 -23.32 27.34 2.35
N TRP A 478 -22.06 27.37 1.91
CA TRP A 478 -21.64 28.14 0.73
C TRP A 478 -21.67 27.32 -0.57
N ASN A 479 -22.14 26.06 -0.52
CA ASN A 479 -22.18 25.13 -1.64
C ASN A 479 -20.81 25.03 -2.36
N LEU A 480 -19.76 24.76 -1.59
CA LEU A 480 -18.38 24.65 -2.07
C LEU A 480 -17.94 23.21 -2.35
N GLU A 481 -18.83 22.24 -2.18
CA GLU A 481 -18.63 20.88 -2.63
C GLU A 481 -18.23 20.89 -4.13
N ASP A 482 -17.29 20.03 -4.53
CA ASP A 482 -16.77 19.92 -5.90
C ASP A 482 -16.05 21.17 -6.47
N LYS A 483 -15.73 22.16 -5.63
CA LYS A 483 -14.95 23.36 -6.02
C LYS A 483 -13.49 23.29 -5.53
N LYS A 484 -12.61 24.00 -6.24
CA LYS A 484 -11.21 24.22 -5.83
C LYS A 484 -11.20 25.28 -4.72
N LEU A 485 -11.05 24.87 -3.45
CA LEU A 485 -11.23 25.74 -2.29
C LEU A 485 -10.13 26.82 -2.17
N ASP A 486 -8.92 26.49 -2.61
CA ASP A 486 -7.76 27.39 -2.69
C ASP A 486 -7.98 28.57 -3.67
N SER A 487 -8.87 28.41 -4.65
CA SER A 487 -9.25 29.48 -5.59
C SER A 487 -10.32 30.44 -5.07
N ILE A 488 -10.83 30.24 -3.85
CA ILE A 488 -11.92 31.04 -3.27
C ILE A 488 -11.35 31.94 -2.16
N PRO A 489 -11.08 33.23 -2.43
CA PRO A 489 -10.38 34.10 -1.49
C PRO A 489 -11.07 34.23 -0.13
N GLU A 490 -12.40 34.27 -0.10
CA GLU A 490 -13.19 34.37 1.12
C GLU A 490 -13.04 33.13 2.00
N PHE A 491 -12.98 31.94 1.39
CA PHE A 491 -12.80 30.69 2.10
C PHE A 491 -11.36 30.56 2.62
N VAL A 492 -10.36 30.92 1.80
CA VAL A 492 -8.95 30.96 2.23
C VAL A 492 -8.77 31.90 3.42
N ASN A 493 -9.38 33.10 3.39
CA ASN A 493 -9.32 34.05 4.49
C ASN A 493 -10.04 33.53 5.74
N LEU A 494 -11.17 32.83 5.58
CA LEU A 494 -11.85 32.14 6.68
C LEU A 494 -10.92 31.10 7.33
N VAL A 495 -10.26 30.24 6.54
CA VAL A 495 -9.32 29.22 7.04
C VAL A 495 -8.20 29.89 7.83
N GLU A 496 -7.53 30.90 7.25
CA GLU A 496 -6.44 31.60 7.91
C GLU A 496 -6.86 32.21 9.26
N ASN A 497 -7.97 32.96 9.28
CA ASN A 497 -8.43 33.61 10.51
C ASN A 497 -8.91 32.59 11.54
N SER A 498 -9.47 31.46 11.11
CA SER A 498 -9.90 30.39 12.01
C SER A 498 -8.70 29.70 12.65
N ILE A 499 -7.62 29.44 11.91
CA ILE A 499 -6.37 28.89 12.47
C ILE A 499 -5.78 29.88 13.49
N VAL A 500 -5.68 31.17 13.16
CA VAL A 500 -5.16 32.20 14.09
C VAL A 500 -6.01 32.26 15.36
N ASN A 501 -7.33 32.30 15.25
CA ASN A 501 -8.22 32.49 16.41
C ASN A 501 -8.40 31.21 17.24
N ILE A 502 -8.56 30.07 16.58
CA ILE A 502 -8.84 28.78 17.24
C ILE A 502 -7.54 28.14 17.73
N PHE A 503 -6.50 28.07 16.90
CA PHE A 503 -5.22 27.44 17.26
C PHE A 503 -4.19 28.43 17.85
N ARG A 504 -4.45 29.74 17.79
CA ARG A 504 -3.54 30.77 18.34
C ARG A 504 -2.14 30.73 17.72
N MET A 505 -2.07 30.37 16.43
CA MET A 505 -0.84 30.31 15.66
C MET A 505 -0.59 31.63 14.92
N ASP A 506 0.68 32.05 14.87
CA ASP A 506 1.10 33.24 14.10
C ASP A 506 1.18 32.90 12.59
N LYS A 507 0.70 33.80 11.73
CA LYS A 507 0.76 33.63 10.27
C LYS A 507 2.18 33.51 9.71
N LYS A 508 3.18 34.03 10.44
CA LYS A 508 4.60 33.96 10.06
C LYS A 508 5.22 32.58 10.34
N ASP A 509 4.58 31.78 11.19
CA ASP A 509 5.06 30.45 11.55
C ASP A 509 5.01 29.50 10.36
N ASP A 510 6.06 28.73 10.15
CA ASP A 510 6.11 27.76 9.04
C ASP A 510 5.10 26.62 9.24
N LYS A 511 4.74 26.27 10.47
CA LYS A 511 3.68 25.29 10.77
C LYS A 511 2.30 25.84 10.43
N PHE A 512 2.08 27.15 10.61
CA PHE A 512 0.85 27.80 10.15
C PHE A 512 0.71 27.67 8.63
N LYS A 513 1.77 27.97 7.87
CA LYS A 513 1.75 27.86 6.40
C LYS A 513 1.44 26.43 5.94
N PHE A 514 1.95 25.44 6.66
CA PHE A 514 1.66 24.04 6.36
C PHE A 514 0.21 23.66 6.64
N ILE A 515 -0.37 24.05 7.79
CA ILE A 515 -1.78 23.72 8.11
C ILE A 515 -2.76 24.46 7.18
N LYS A 516 -2.40 25.69 6.77
CA LYS A 516 -3.23 26.51 5.88
C LYS A 516 -3.46 25.83 4.52
N ASN A 517 -2.39 25.27 3.95
CA ASN A 517 -2.40 24.63 2.64
C ASN A 517 -3.03 23.24 2.73
#